data_AF-A0A6B2SLW0-F1
#
_entry.id   AF-A0A6B2SLW0-F1
#
_cell.length_a   1.000
_cell.length_b   1.000
_cell.length_c   1.000
_cell.angle_alpha   90.00
_cell.angle_beta   90.00
_cell.angle_gamma   90.00
#
_symmetry.space_group_name_H-M   'P 1'
#
loop_
_entity.id
_entity.type
_entity.pdbx_description
1 polymer ?
#
loop_
_entity_poly.entity_id
_entity_poly.type
_entity_poly.pdbx_seq_one_letter_code
_entity_poly.pdbx_strand_id
1 'polypeptide(L)'
;MSTQPQPTDSASAPAPSRGADAPRSLAEALRSRDDDALAGLLRARPDLLNPVPNDLTQLATRAGTRASVVRALERLDRFAQQVAEALAVASDP
;
A
#
# COMPACT_ATOMS: atom_id res chain seq x y z
N MET A 1 2.56 -33.29 52.20
CA MET A 1 3.36 -32.22 51.57
C MET A 1 2.93 -32.14 50.11
N SER A 2 2.61 -30.94 49.64
CA SER A 2 1.69 -30.63 48.55
C SER A 2 2.03 -31.16 47.17
N THR A 3 1.02 -31.71 46.51
CA THR A 3 0.83 -31.60 45.07
C THR A 3 0.67 -30.13 44.68
N GLN A 4 1.51 -29.63 43.78
CA GLN A 4 1.07 -28.56 42.89
C GLN A 4 1.72 -28.76 41.51
N PRO A 5 0.94 -29.10 40.47
CA PRO A 5 1.41 -29.02 39.10
C PRO A 5 1.56 -27.54 38.73
N GLN A 6 2.74 -27.18 38.21
CA GLN A 6 2.97 -25.89 37.59
C GLN A 6 2.09 -25.79 36.33
N PRO A 7 1.27 -24.73 36.19
CA PRO A 7 0.51 -24.50 34.98
C PRO A 7 1.46 -24.21 33.82
N THR A 8 1.18 -24.82 32.68
CA THR A 8 1.68 -24.37 31.38
C THR A 8 1.47 -22.86 31.25
N ASP A 9 2.55 -22.10 31.35
CA ASP A 9 2.56 -20.72 30.87
C ASP A 9 2.43 -20.82 29.35
N SER A 10 1.18 -20.71 28.92
CA SER A 10 0.80 -20.51 27.53
C SER A 10 1.55 -19.28 27.05
N ALA A 11 2.73 -19.51 26.46
CA ALA A 11 3.47 -18.50 25.73
C ALA A 11 2.49 -17.89 24.73
N SER A 12 2.04 -16.69 25.09
CA SER A 12 1.10 -15.87 24.36
C SER A 12 1.64 -15.71 22.95
N ALA A 13 1.02 -16.38 21.98
CA ALA A 13 1.30 -16.11 20.57
C ALA A 13 0.94 -14.64 20.33
N PRO A 14 1.85 -13.79 19.81
CA PRO A 14 1.46 -12.45 19.43
C PRO A 14 0.42 -12.60 18.32
N ALA A 15 -0.82 -12.19 18.62
CA ALA A 15 -1.82 -11.99 17.59
C ALA A 15 -1.19 -11.11 16.49
N PRO A 16 -1.34 -11.44 15.19
CA PRO A 16 -0.78 -10.61 14.14
C PRO A 16 -1.40 -9.23 14.25
N SER A 17 -0.60 -8.26 14.67
CA SER A 17 -0.93 -6.86 14.59
C SER A 17 -1.12 -6.57 13.10
N ARG A 18 -2.37 -6.40 12.66
CA ARG A 18 -2.71 -6.08 11.26
C ARG A 18 -1.99 -4.82 10.74
N GLY A 19 -1.42 -4.00 11.62
CA GLY A 19 -0.53 -2.88 11.26
C GLY A 19 0.94 -3.24 11.00
N ALA A 20 1.39 -4.46 11.30
CA ALA A 20 2.78 -4.89 11.07
C ALA A 20 3.05 -5.33 9.62
N ASP A 21 2.01 -5.71 8.88
CA ASP A 21 2.08 -6.13 7.47
C ASP A 21 1.84 -4.98 6.48
N ALA A 22 1.46 -3.80 6.98
CA ALA A 22 1.27 -2.63 6.13
C ALA A 22 2.64 -2.03 5.75
N PRO A 23 2.91 -1.81 4.46
CA PRO A 23 4.18 -1.25 4.01
C PRO A 23 4.39 0.14 4.63
N ARG A 24 5.57 0.39 5.19
CA ARG A 24 5.88 1.64 5.92
C ARG A 24 6.16 2.83 4.99
N SER A 25 6.20 2.58 3.69
CA SER A 25 6.33 3.60 2.65
C SER A 25 5.76 3.12 1.32
N LEU A 26 5.42 4.07 0.44
CA LEU A 26 4.99 3.74 -0.92
C LEU A 26 6.09 2.98 -1.69
N ALA A 27 7.37 3.29 -1.48
CA ALA A 27 8.47 2.57 -2.11
C ALA A 27 8.55 1.11 -1.65
N GLU A 28 8.22 0.82 -0.38
CA GLU A 28 8.13 -0.54 0.15
C GLU A 28 6.92 -1.29 -0.41
N ALA A 29 5.77 -0.61 -0.51
CA ALA A 29 4.57 -1.15 -1.14
C ALA A 29 4.77 -1.49 -2.63
N LEU A 30 5.58 -0.70 -3.35
CA LEU A 30 5.91 -0.97 -4.75
C LEU A 30 6.91 -2.14 -4.88
N ARG A 31 7.83 -2.29 -3.92
CA ARG A 31 8.79 -3.39 -3.90
C ARG A 31 8.15 -4.75 -3.60
N SER A 32 7.04 -4.78 -2.87
CA SER A 32 6.32 -6.02 -2.56
C SER A 32 5.30 -6.44 -3.63
N ARG A 33 5.07 -5.61 -4.66
CA ARG A 33 4.19 -5.96 -5.79
C ARG A 33 4.90 -6.87 -6.78
N ASP A 34 4.10 -7.68 -7.47
CA ASP A 34 4.56 -8.45 -8.62
C ASP A 34 4.77 -7.56 -9.85
N ASP A 35 5.53 -8.08 -10.81
CA ASP A 35 5.88 -7.37 -12.04
C ASP A 35 4.64 -7.06 -12.90
N ASP A 36 3.62 -7.93 -12.87
CA ASP A 36 2.38 -7.73 -13.61
C ASP A 36 1.55 -6.57 -13.04
N ALA A 37 1.42 -6.44 -11.71
CA ALA A 37 0.77 -5.29 -11.09
C ALA A 37 1.59 -4.01 -11.29
N LEU A 38 2.93 -4.09 -11.30
CA LEU A 38 3.78 -2.93 -11.57
C LEU A 38 3.62 -2.47 -13.03
N ALA A 39 3.63 -3.40 -13.98
CA ALA A 39 3.37 -3.11 -15.39
C ALA A 39 1.95 -2.57 -15.59
N GLY A 40 0.96 -3.11 -14.89
CA GLY A 40 -0.40 -2.59 -14.85
C GLY A 40 -0.46 -1.13 -14.39
N LEU A 41 0.23 -0.81 -13.30
CA LEU A 41 0.36 0.55 -12.79
C LEU A 41 0.99 1.49 -13.84
N LEU A 42 2.10 1.09 -14.46
CA LEU A 42 2.80 1.92 -15.44
C LEU A 42 1.98 2.13 -16.73
N ARG A 43 1.21 1.13 -17.18
CA ARG A 43 0.27 1.29 -18.31
C ARG A 43 -0.87 2.24 -17.96
N ALA A 44 -1.39 2.18 -16.74
CA ALA A 44 -2.44 3.08 -16.28
C ALA A 44 -1.92 4.52 -16.08
N ARG A 45 -0.68 4.68 -15.60
CA ARG A 45 -0.02 5.95 -15.28
C ARG A 45 1.29 6.16 -16.06
N PRO A 46 1.21 6.41 -17.38
CA PRO A 46 2.40 6.65 -18.21
C PRO A 46 3.15 7.93 -17.83
N ASP A 47 2.52 8.85 -17.09
CA ASP A 47 3.16 10.08 -16.58
C ASP A 47 4.27 9.79 -15.56
N LEU A 48 4.25 8.64 -14.89
CA LEU A 48 5.30 8.22 -13.96
C LEU A 48 6.65 7.98 -14.64
N LEU A 49 6.63 7.67 -15.94
CA LEU A 49 7.80 7.39 -16.75
C LEU A 49 8.43 8.65 -17.37
N ASN A 50 7.90 9.85 -17.08
CA ASN A 50 8.44 11.09 -17.61
C ASN A 50 8.92 12.06 -16.50
N PRO A 51 10.24 12.23 -16.30
CA PRO A 51 11.35 11.46 -16.89
C PRO A 51 11.43 10.04 -16.34
N VAL A 52 12.10 9.11 -17.03
CA VAL A 52 12.18 7.70 -16.59
C VAL A 52 12.85 7.62 -15.20
N PRO A 53 12.17 7.09 -14.18
CA PRO A 53 12.77 6.93 -12.86
C PRO A 53 13.84 5.84 -12.90
N ASN A 54 14.95 6.07 -12.18
CA ASN A 54 16.05 5.10 -12.11
C ASN A 54 15.80 4.00 -11.08
N ASP A 55 14.87 4.22 -10.14
CA ASP A 55 14.57 3.29 -9.06
C ASP A 55 13.12 3.45 -8.53
N LEU A 56 12.69 2.49 -7.71
CA LEU A 56 11.35 2.47 -7.11
C LEU A 56 11.12 3.58 -6.08
N THR A 57 12.18 4.14 -5.48
CA THR A 57 12.05 5.27 -4.55
C THR A 57 11.70 6.55 -5.31
N GLN A 58 12.36 6.81 -6.45
CA GLN A 58 12.03 7.91 -7.35
C GLN A 58 10.63 7.73 -7.96
N LEU A 59 10.28 6.49 -8.33
CA LEU A 59 8.92 6.17 -8.80
C LEU A 59 7.88 6.51 -7.71
N ALA A 60 8.11 6.09 -6.46
CA ALA A 60 7.22 6.38 -5.34
C ALA A 60 7.10 7.89 -5.07
N THR A 61 8.22 8.60 -5.00
CA THR A 61 8.23 10.05 -4.80
C THR A 61 7.45 10.76 -5.90
N ARG A 62 7.64 10.36 -7.16
CA ARG A 62 6.90 10.95 -8.29
C ARG A 62 5.41 10.63 -8.23
N ALA A 63 5.07 9.39 -7.92
CA ALA A 63 3.68 8.94 -7.79
C ALA A 63 2.91 9.69 -6.70
N GLY A 64 3.60 10.14 -5.64
CA GLY A 64 3.05 10.98 -4.58
C GLY A 64 2.98 12.48 -4.88
N THR A 65 3.50 12.96 -6.03
CA THR A 65 3.41 14.38 -6.38
C THR A 65 1.99 14.76 -6.78
N ARG A 66 1.55 15.96 -6.39
CA ARG A 66 0.22 16.50 -6.74
C ARG A 66 -0.05 16.46 -8.23
N ALA A 67 0.93 16.85 -9.06
CA ALA A 67 0.77 16.87 -10.52
C ALA A 67 0.49 15.46 -11.08
N SER A 68 1.17 14.44 -10.57
CA SER A 68 0.96 13.06 -11.00
C SER A 68 -0.36 12.49 -10.48
N VAL A 69 -0.76 12.84 -9.25
CA VAL A 69 -2.07 12.44 -8.70
C VAL A 69 -3.22 13.07 -9.49
N VAL A 70 -3.15 14.37 -9.80
CA VAL A 70 -4.19 15.04 -10.61
C VAL A 70 -4.33 14.37 -11.98
N ARG A 71 -3.21 14.10 -12.66
CA ARG A 71 -3.24 13.36 -13.95
C ARG A 71 -3.82 11.96 -13.83
N ALA A 72 -3.57 11.27 -12.72
CA ALA A 72 -4.17 9.97 -12.48
C ALA A 72 -5.69 10.07 -12.29
N LEU A 73 -6.17 11.07 -11.54
CA LEU A 73 -7.60 11.33 -11.35
C LEU A 73 -8.29 11.76 -12.64
N GLU A 74 -7.66 12.57 -13.48
CA GLU A 74 -8.18 12.98 -14.79
C GLU A 74 -8.39 11.79 -15.76
N ARG A 75 -7.69 10.67 -15.54
CA ARG A 75 -7.84 9.45 -16.33
C ARG A 75 -8.96 8.55 -15.83
N LEU A 76 -9.46 8.79 -14.61
CA LEU A 76 -10.63 8.10 -14.09
C LEU A 76 -11.87 8.70 -14.76
N ASP A 77 -12.84 7.85 -15.10
CA ASP A 77 -14.17 8.35 -15.44
C ASP A 77 -14.86 8.93 -14.19
N ARG A 78 -15.96 9.66 -14.39
CA ARG A 78 -16.70 10.30 -13.28
C ARG A 78 -17.13 9.29 -12.21
N PHE A 79 -17.48 8.06 -12.60
CA PHE A 79 -17.91 7.05 -11.64
C PHE A 79 -16.72 6.57 -10.79
N ALA A 80 -15.60 6.25 -11.43
CA ALA A 80 -14.37 5.84 -10.75
C ALA A 80 -13.80 6.95 -9.85
N GLN A 81 -13.94 8.22 -10.24
CA GLN A 81 -13.60 9.36 -9.38
C GLN A 81 -14.49 9.42 -8.13
N GLN A 82 -15.82 9.30 -8.28
CA GLN A 82 -16.74 9.30 -7.14
C GLN A 82 -16.47 8.14 -6.17
N VAL A 83 -16.16 6.96 -6.70
CA VAL A 83 -15.75 5.80 -5.88
C VAL A 83 -14.45 6.10 -5.13
N ALA A 84 -13.45 6.70 -5.78
CA ALA A 84 -12.20 7.07 -5.13
C ALA A 84 -12.42 8.12 -4.01
N GLU A 85 -13.29 9.10 -4.23
CA GLU A 85 -13.67 10.09 -3.21
C GLU A 85 -14.40 9.45 -2.02
N ALA A 86 -15.33 8.53 -2.28
CA ALA A 86 -16.03 7.78 -1.25
C ALA A 86 -15.07 6.91 -0.41
N LEU A 87 -14.12 6.23 -1.07
CA LEU A 87 -13.10 5.43 -0.39
C LEU A 87 -12.12 6.27 0.42
N ALA A 88 -11.77 7.48 -0.04
CA ALA A 88 -10.86 8.37 0.69
C ALA A 88 -11.46 8.90 2.01
N VAL A 89 -12.79 8.98 2.11
CA VAL A 89 -13.50 9.42 3.33
C VAL A 89 -13.99 8.22 4.15
N ALA A 90 -14.03 7.02 3.56
CA ALA A 90 -14.30 5.79 4.30
C ALA A 90 -13.18 5.56 5.34
N SER A 91 -13.58 5.15 6.55
CA SER A 91 -12.61 4.65 7.53
C SER A 91 -12.01 3.32 7.04
N ASP A 92 -10.74 3.09 7.35
CA ASP A 92 -10.04 1.84 7.02
C ASP A 92 -10.82 0.65 7.64
N PRO A 93 -11.12 -0.43 6.89
CA PRO A 93 -11.96 -1.53 7.36
C PRO A 93 -11.33 -2.42 8.45
#